data_AF-A0A9P5YC16-F1
#
_entry.id   AF-A0A9P5YC16-F1
#
_cell.length_a   1.000
_cell.length_b   1.000
_cell.length_c   1.000
_cell.angle_alpha   90.00
_cell.angle_beta   90.00
_cell.angle_gamma   90.00
#
_symmetry.space_group_name_H-M   'P 1'
#
loop_
_entity.id
_entity.type
_entity.pdbx_description
1 polymer ?
#
loop_
_entity_poly.entity_id
_entity_poly.type
_entity_poly.pdbx_seq_one_letter_code
_entity_poly.pdbx_strand_id
1 'polypeptide(L)' 'DPAVKQILLAMNERESFIIEDLDDYHLVIKADEEYRVRKELETELEKNTYSLDT' A
#
# COMPACT_ATOMS: atom_id res chain seq x y z
N ASP A 1 7.23 -0.26 -7.03
CA ASP A 1 6.67 -1.33 -7.87
C ASP A 1 5.20 -1.01 -8.16
N PRO A 2 4.72 -1.12 -9.40
CA PRO A 2 3.32 -0.78 -9.73
C PRO A 2 2.32 -1.65 -8.97
N ALA A 3 2.65 -2.89 -8.63
CA ALA A 3 1.77 -3.77 -7.86
C ALA A 3 1.59 -3.26 -6.42
N VAL A 4 2.66 -2.76 -5.80
CA VAL A 4 2.61 -2.14 -4.47
C VAL A 4 1.71 -0.90 -4.48
N LYS A 5 1.79 -0.07 -5.54
CA LYS A 5 0.93 1.10 -5.70
C LYS A 5 -0.55 0.70 -5.74
N GLN A 6 -0.91 -0.37 -6.45
CA GLN A 6 -2.29 -0.87 -6.50
C GLN A 6 -2.80 -1.31 -5.13
N ILE A 7 -1.96 -1.97 -4.33
CA ILE A 7 -2.31 -2.38 -2.95
C ILE A 7 -2.55 -1.12 -2.09
N LEU A 8 -1.67 -0.14 -2.17
CA LEU A 8 -1.82 1.13 -1.44
C LEU A 8 -3.10 1.89 -1.83
N LEU A 9 -3.44 1.92 -3.12
CA LEU A 9 -4.70 2.51 -3.60
C LEU A 9 -5.91 1.78 -3.05
N ALA A 10 -5.92 0.44 -3.07
CA ALA A 10 -7.00 -0.38 -2.51
C ALA A 10 -7.15 -0.21 -0.99
N MET A 11 -6.03 -0.06 -0.26
CA MET A 11 -6.05 0.28 1.16
C MET A 11 -6.62 1.69 1.39
N ASN A 12 -6.29 2.64 0.52
CA ASN A 12 -6.78 4.01 0.60
C ASN A 12 -8.29 4.13 0.33
N GLU A 13 -8.88 3.22 -0.44
CA GLU A 13 -10.34 3.14 -0.59
C GLU A 13 -11.05 2.79 0.71
N ARG A 14 -10.42 2.01 1.58
CA ARG A 14 -10.97 1.66 2.90
C ARG A 14 -10.78 2.79 3.90
N GLU A 15 -9.61 3.43 3.86
CA GLU A 15 -9.27 4.51 4.78
C GLU A 15 -8.40 5.55 4.09
N SER A 16 -8.88 6.80 4.07
CA SER A 16 -8.26 7.84 3.25
C SER A 16 -6.98 8.40 3.89
N PHE A 17 -5.83 7.89 3.45
CA PHE A 17 -4.49 8.27 3.92
C PHE A 17 -3.61 8.90 2.83
N ILE A 18 -3.92 8.69 1.55
CA ILE A 18 -3.21 9.31 0.41
C ILE A 18 -3.65 10.77 0.31
N ILE A 19 -2.66 11.65 0.27
CA ILE A 19 -2.83 13.10 0.09
C ILE A 19 -2.79 13.42 -1.40
N GLU A 20 -1.78 12.89 -2.11
CA GLU A 20 -1.54 13.19 -3.52
C GLU A 20 -0.86 12.01 -4.24
N ASP A 21 -1.22 11.80 -5.51
CA ASP A 21 -0.57 10.84 -6.41
C ASP A 21 0.32 11.62 -7.37
N LEU A 22 1.64 11.40 -7.30
CA LEU A 22 2.62 12.18 -8.06
C LEU A 22 2.97 11.52 -9.40
N ASP A 23 3.18 10.21 -9.40
CA ASP A 23 3.43 9.41 -10.59
C ASP A 23 3.22 7.90 -10.30
N ASP A 24 3.51 7.05 -11.28
CA ASP A 24 3.35 5.59 -11.20
C ASP A 24 4.11 4.89 -10.06
N TYR A 25 5.08 5.55 -9.43
CA TYR A 25 5.93 5.01 -8.37
C TYR A 25 5.91 5.83 -7.07
N HIS A 26 5.43 7.06 -7.10
CA HIS A 26 5.46 7.99 -5.98
C HIS A 26 4.06 8.42 -5.56
N LEU A 27 3.79 8.27 -4.26
CA LEU A 27 2.56 8.69 -3.59
C LEU A 27 2.94 9.52 -2.36
N VAL A 28 2.15 10.55 -2.07
CA VAL A 28 2.23 11.33 -0.85
C VAL A 28 1.13 10.85 0.09
N ILE A 29 1.52 10.46 1.31
CA ILE A 29 0.60 9.99 2.35
C ILE A 29 0.71 10.86 3.61
N LYS A 30 -0.31 10.81 4.47
CA LYS A 30 -0.25 11.43 5.79
C LYS A 30 0.86 10.79 6.62
N ALA A 31 1.72 11.61 7.22
CA ALA A 31 2.84 11.13 8.04
C ALA A 31 2.37 10.29 9.24
N ASP A 32 1.22 10.66 9.83
CA ASP A 32 0.62 9.92 10.94
C ASP A 32 0.22 8.48 10.58
N GLU A 33 -0.04 8.24 9.29
CA GLU A 33 -0.50 6.97 8.75
C GLU A 33 0.65 6.06 8.27
N GLU A 34 1.88 6.60 8.13
CA GLU A 34 3.04 5.89 7.60
C GLU A 34 3.28 4.55 8.32
N TYR A 35 3.27 4.58 9.65
CA TYR A 35 3.51 3.39 10.47
C TYR A 35 2.48 2.29 10.22
N ARG A 36 1.21 2.67 10.11
CA ARG A 36 0.09 1.75 9.90
C ARG A 36 0.10 1.18 8.48
N VAL A 37 0.23 2.06 7.49
CA VAL A 37 0.30 1.69 6.07
C VAL A 37 1.45 0.72 5.83
N ARG A 38 2.62 0.95 6.43
CA ARG A 38 3.76 0.03 6.33
C ARG A 38 3.45 -1.35 6.90
N LYS A 39 2.90 -1.41 8.11
CA LYS A 39 2.52 -2.68 8.79
C LYS A 39 1.51 -3.48 8.00
N GLU A 40 0.52 -2.79 7.44
CA GLU A 40 -0.56 -3.40 6.68
C GLU A 40 -0.09 -3.82 5.29
N LEU A 41 0.76 -3.02 4.65
CA LEU A 41 1.41 -3.39 3.38
C LEU A 41 2.30 -4.63 3.52
N GLU A 42 3.12 -4.71 4.57
CA GLU A 42 3.92 -5.91 4.88
C GLU A 42 3.02 -7.15 5.04
N THR A 43 1.89 -7.00 5.76
CA THR A 43 0.91 -8.08 5.96
C THR A 43 0.28 -8.53 4.64
N GLU A 44 -0.08 -7.58 3.77
CA GLU A 44 -0.68 -7.89 2.46
C GLU A 44 0.34 -8.52 1.49
N LEU A 45 1.60 -8.12 1.56
CA LEU A 45 2.70 -8.73 0.81
C LEU A 45 3.01 -10.17 1.28
N GLU A 46 2.99 -10.43 2.59
CA GLU A 46 3.17 -11.77 3.15
C GLU A 46 2.03 -12.71 2.73
N LYS A 47 0.78 -12.25 2.78
CA LYS A 47 -0.38 -13.01 2.28
C LYS A 47 -0.25 -13.35 0.79
N ASN A 48 0.25 -12.42 -0.02
CA ASN A 48 0.49 -12.66 -1.45
C ASN A 48 1.64 -13.63 -1.71
N THR A 49 2.72 -13.57 -0.91
CA THR A 49 3.88 -14.45 -1.06
C THR A 49 3.53 -15.92 -0.76
N TYR A 50 2.57 -16.16 0.14
CA TYR A 50 2.06 -17.51 0.41
C TYR A 50 1.23 -18.13 -0.72
N SER A 51 0.83 -17.35 -1.74
CA SER A 51 -0.03 -17.83 -2.83
C SER A 51 0.74 -18.19 -4.10
N LEU A 52 2.06 -17.99 -4.14
CA LEU A 52 2.91 -18.23 -5.32
C LEU A 52 3.57 -19.63 -5.34
N ASP A 53 3.42 -20.42 -4.28
CA ASP A 53 3.91 -21.81 -4.20
C ASP A 53 2.73 -22.80 -4.12
N THR A 54 2.02 -23.02 -5.24
CA THR A 54 1.29 -24.28 -5.51
C THR A 54 1.18 -24.55 -7.00
#